data_AF-A0A813L3Y6-F1
#
_entry.id   AF-A0A813L3Y6-F1
#
_cell.length_a   1.000
_cell.length_b   1.000
_cell.length_c   1.000
_cell.angle_alpha   90.00
_cell.angle_beta   90.00
_cell.angle_gamma   90.00
#
_symmetry.space_group_name_H-M   'P 1'
#
loop_
_entity.id
_entity.type
_entity.pdbx_description
1 polymer ?
#
loop_
_entity_poly.entity_id
_entity_poly.type
_entity_poly.pdbx_seq_one_letter_code
_entity_poly.pdbx_strand_id
1 'polypeptide(L)'
;VKLQHAHIVPLECAFYDLQQNRGFLHFKRYEGDLAVWIEGVKGSSFRQPHRLGEPSEASVVDRLPMVLRIVHAMVQSVSHMHSYGPSGVVHGDLKPSNWLWDADSSSPLLCDFETAKDRGGEIGESTQHACTTTAPHLHTPKYTAPELEEDPRHPKTRQSD
;
A
#
# COMPACT_ATOMS: atom_id res chain seq x y z
N VAL A 1 2.87 -4.43 20.83
CA VAL A 1 2.37 -5.46 19.90
C VAL A 1 2.94 -5.13 18.52
N LYS A 2 3.33 -6.11 17.69
CA LYS A 2 3.83 -5.88 16.32
C LYS A 2 2.66 -6.06 15.34
N LEU A 3 2.50 -5.13 14.40
CA LEU A 3 1.50 -5.27 13.33
C LEU A 3 1.92 -6.45 12.45
N GLN A 4 1.14 -7.54 12.48
CA GLN A 4 1.45 -8.77 11.76
C GLN A 4 0.18 -9.33 11.13
N HIS A 5 0.19 -9.44 9.80
CA HIS A 5 -0.95 -9.89 9.02
C HIS A 5 -0.47 -10.56 7.72
N ALA A 6 -1.24 -11.52 7.20
CA ALA A 6 -0.88 -12.27 5.99
C ALA A 6 -0.76 -11.40 4.74
N HIS A 7 -1.39 -10.22 4.74
CA HIS A 7 -1.41 -9.27 3.62
C HIS A 7 -0.65 -7.97 3.91
N ILE A 8 0.23 -7.97 4.92
CA ILE A 8 1.14 -6.86 5.24
C ILE A 8 2.57 -7.38 5.13
N VAL A 9 3.46 -6.60 4.50
CA VAL A 9 4.87 -7.00 4.33
C VAL A 9 5.51 -7.27 5.71
N PRO A 10 6.02 -8.48 5.96
CA PRO A 10 6.65 -8.81 7.22
C PRO A 10 8.03 -8.16 7.32
N LEU A 11 8.24 -7.35 8.37
CA LEU A 11 9.58 -6.90 8.76
C LEU A 11 10.38 -8.08 9.31
N GLU A 12 11.44 -8.47 8.61
CA GLU A 12 12.32 -9.59 8.98
C GLU A 12 13.30 -9.17 10.07
N CYS A 13 14.00 -8.05 9.87
CA CYS A 13 14.86 -7.47 10.89
C CYS A 13 14.97 -5.95 10.77
N ALA A 14 15.36 -5.31 11.87
CA ALA A 14 15.71 -3.90 11.90
C ALA A 14 17.07 -3.77 12.60
N PHE A 15 17.92 -2.90 12.09
CA PHE A 15 19.24 -2.65 12.64
C PHE A 15 19.57 -1.17 12.54
N TYR A 16 20.50 -0.72 13.39
CA TYR A 16 20.88 0.68 13.48
C TYR A 16 22.40 0.78 13.49
N ASP A 17 22.93 1.55 12.55
CA ASP A 17 24.34 1.87 12.47
C ASP A 17 24.61 3.13 13.31
N LEU A 18 25.27 2.95 14.45
CA LEU A 18 25.67 4.01 15.37
C LEU A 18 26.71 4.96 14.76
N GLN A 19 27.57 4.47 13.88
CA GLN A 19 28.62 5.30 13.25
C GLN A 19 28.01 6.23 12.21
N GLN A 20 27.04 5.73 11.45
CA GLN A 20 26.37 6.50 10.40
C GLN A 20 25.12 7.24 10.89
N ASN A 21 24.66 6.99 12.13
CA ASN A 21 23.40 7.49 12.66
C ASN A 21 22.21 7.15 11.72
N ARG A 22 22.12 5.89 11.28
CA ARG A 22 21.13 5.43 10.29
C ARG A 22 20.45 4.14 10.74
N GLY A 23 19.12 4.14 10.70
CA GLY A 23 18.30 2.94 10.84
C GLY A 23 18.05 2.26 9.50
N PHE A 24 17.98 0.93 9.52
CA PHE A 24 17.70 0.10 8.35
C PHE A 24 16.61 -0.92 8.68
N LEU A 25 15.74 -1.16 7.72
CA LEU A 25 14.70 -2.17 7.77
C LEU A 25 14.98 -3.21 6.68
N HIS A 26 14.95 -4.48 7.05
CA HIS A 26 15.15 -5.60 6.14
C HIS A 26 13.82 -6.31 5.88
N PHE A 27 13.56 -6.54 4.60
CA PHE A 27 12.38 -7.25 4.12
C PHE A 27 12.81 -8.26 3.07
N LYS A 28 11.97 -9.27 2.85
CA LYS A 28 12.01 -10.08 1.62
C LYS A 28 12.01 -9.15 0.40
N ARG A 29 12.74 -9.52 -0.64
CA ARG A 29 12.66 -8.84 -1.94
C ARG A 29 11.39 -9.28 -2.68
N TYR A 30 10.62 -8.32 -3.15
CA TYR A 30 9.46 -8.52 -4.02
C TYR A 30 9.78 -8.06 -5.44
N GLU A 31 9.23 -8.73 -6.45
CA GLU A 31 9.62 -8.52 -7.86
C GLU A 31 9.03 -7.24 -8.46
N GLY A 32 7.92 -6.75 -7.89
CA GLY A 32 7.26 -5.52 -8.33
C GLY A 32 6.09 -5.15 -7.45
N ASP A 33 5.43 -4.06 -7.80
CA ASP A 33 4.24 -3.55 -7.12
C ASP A 33 3.00 -3.61 -8.03
N LEU A 34 1.83 -3.32 -7.46
CA LEU A 34 0.57 -3.37 -8.19
C LEU A 34 0.46 -2.24 -9.23
N ALA A 35 1.19 -1.12 -9.11
CA ALA A 35 1.21 -0.09 -10.15
C ALA A 35 1.86 -0.64 -11.43
N VAL A 36 3.03 -1.26 -11.30
CA VAL A 36 3.74 -1.93 -12.40
C VAL A 36 2.86 -3.03 -13.02
N TRP A 37 2.19 -3.82 -12.18
CA TRP A 37 1.28 -4.86 -12.66
C TRP A 37 0.10 -4.29 -13.47
N ILE A 38 -0.55 -3.23 -12.96
CA ILE A 38 -1.66 -2.55 -13.66
C ILE A 38 -1.19 -1.99 -15.01
N GLU A 39 0.01 -1.41 -15.07
CA GLU A 39 0.61 -0.91 -16.31
C GLU A 39 0.87 -2.03 -17.31
N GLY A 40 1.40 -3.17 -16.86
CA GLY A 40 1.61 -4.35 -17.71
C GLY A 40 0.30 -4.89 -18.29
N VAL A 41 -0.79 -4.88 -17.52
CA VAL A 41 -2.14 -5.25 -17.99
C VAL A 41 -2.63 -4.27 -19.07
N LYS A 42 -2.39 -2.96 -18.91
CA LYS A 42 -2.77 -1.93 -19.90
C LYS A 42 -1.91 -1.98 -21.17
N GLY A 43 -0.61 -2.25 -21.03
CA GLY A 43 0.33 -2.36 -22.15
C GLY A 43 0.11 -3.60 -23.02
N SER A 44 -0.50 -4.65 -22.48
CA SER A 44 -0.92 -5.84 -23.22
C SER A 44 -2.00 -5.54 -24.27
N SER A 45 -2.73 -4.42 -24.13
CA SER A 45 -3.80 -4.01 -25.04
C SER A 45 -3.33 -3.12 -26.22
N PHE A 46 -2.02 -2.94 -26.43
CA PHE A 46 -1.51 -2.20 -27.58
C PHE A 46 -0.28 -2.88 -28.20
N ARG A 47 -0.54 -3.56 -29.34
CA ARG A 47 0.38 -4.13 -30.35
C ARG A 47 0.69 -5.64 -30.25
N GLN A 48 -0.12 -6.44 -30.95
CA GLN A 48 0.42 -7.44 -31.89
C GLN A 48 -0.39 -7.42 -33.20
N PRO A 49 0.27 -7.49 -34.38
CA PRO A 49 -0.43 -7.81 -35.62
C PRO A 49 -0.83 -9.30 -35.57
N HIS A 50 -2.13 -9.56 -35.41
CA HIS A 50 -2.68 -10.91 -35.29
C HIS A 50 -2.41 -11.78 -36.54
N ARG A 51 -1.95 -13.03 -36.35
CA ARG A 51 -2.12 -14.10 -37.35
C ARG A 51 -3.49 -14.76 -37.14
N LEU A 52 -4.18 -15.07 -38.23
CA LEU A 52 -5.47 -15.78 -38.19
C LEU A 52 -5.34 -17.11 -37.44
N GLY A 53 -6.05 -17.27 -36.32
CA GLY A 53 -6.28 -18.57 -35.67
C GLY A 53 -5.99 -18.67 -34.17
N GLU A 54 -5.41 -17.67 -33.52
CA GLU A 54 -5.11 -17.69 -32.08
C GLU A 54 -6.26 -17.06 -31.27
N PRO A 55 -6.67 -17.63 -30.11
CA PRO A 55 -7.75 -17.08 -29.32
C PRO A 55 -7.39 -15.68 -28.80
N SER A 56 -8.23 -14.73 -29.21
CA SER A 56 -8.31 -13.31 -28.84
C SER A 56 -8.09 -13.06 -27.34
N GLU A 57 -7.26 -12.03 -27.05
CA GLU A 57 -7.27 -11.18 -25.85
C GLU A 57 -8.08 -11.72 -24.67
N ALA A 58 -7.42 -12.23 -23.63
CA ALA A 58 -8.07 -12.66 -22.38
C ALA A 58 -9.07 -11.57 -21.95
N SER A 59 -10.35 -11.93 -21.98
CA SER A 59 -11.45 -11.01 -21.77
C SER A 59 -11.37 -10.43 -20.36
N VAL A 60 -11.99 -9.27 -20.14
CA VAL A 60 -12.12 -8.70 -18.78
C VAL A 60 -12.69 -9.72 -17.79
N VAL A 61 -13.55 -10.62 -18.27
CA VAL A 61 -14.16 -11.70 -17.47
C VAL A 61 -13.10 -12.70 -16.98
N ASP A 62 -12.08 -13.00 -17.78
CA ASP A 62 -11.02 -13.96 -17.43
C ASP A 62 -10.12 -13.44 -16.30
N ARG A 63 -10.02 -12.11 -16.16
CA ARG A 63 -9.21 -11.45 -15.12
C ARG A 63 -10.00 -11.18 -13.84
N LEU A 64 -11.33 -11.26 -13.88
CA LEU A 64 -12.19 -10.90 -12.75
C LEU A 64 -11.87 -11.69 -11.46
N PRO A 65 -11.62 -13.02 -11.48
CA PRO A 65 -11.27 -13.75 -10.26
C PRO A 65 -9.97 -13.25 -9.61
N MET A 66 -8.98 -12.85 -10.42
CA MET A 66 -7.72 -12.28 -9.94
C MET A 66 -7.95 -10.92 -9.29
N VAL A 67 -8.73 -10.04 -9.94
CA VAL A 67 -9.06 -8.71 -9.42
C VAL A 67 -9.81 -8.81 -8.08
N LEU A 68 -10.79 -9.70 -7.98
CA LEU A 68 -11.54 -9.91 -6.73
C LEU A 68 -10.63 -10.39 -5.59
N ARG A 69 -9.67 -11.29 -5.87
CA ARG A 69 -8.68 -11.73 -4.88
C ARG A 69 -7.78 -10.59 -4.40
N ILE A 70 -7.31 -9.74 -5.32
CA ILE A 70 -6.50 -8.56 -5.01
C ILE A 70 -7.28 -7.62 -4.10
N VAL A 71 -8.50 -7.23 -4.50
CA VAL A 71 -9.36 -6.33 -3.71
C VAL A 71 -9.66 -6.92 -2.33
N HIS A 72 -9.96 -8.22 -2.26
CA HIS A 72 -10.22 -8.90 -1.00
C HIS A 72 -9.01 -8.84 -0.05
N ALA A 73 -7.81 -9.16 -0.53
CA ALA A 73 -6.58 -9.05 0.26
C ALA A 73 -6.32 -7.60 0.72
N MET A 74 -6.60 -6.62 -0.15
CA MET A 74 -6.45 -5.21 0.20
C MET A 74 -7.39 -4.81 1.34
N VAL A 75 -8.68 -5.15 1.23
CA VAL A 75 -9.68 -4.88 2.27
C VAL A 75 -9.34 -5.57 3.58
N GLN A 76 -8.88 -6.82 3.54
CA GLN A 76 -8.48 -7.54 4.76
C GLN A 76 -7.31 -6.87 5.47
N SER A 77 -6.32 -6.37 4.73
CA SER A 77 -5.17 -5.66 5.31
C SER A 77 -5.59 -4.38 6.01
N VAL A 78 -6.39 -3.55 5.33
CA VAL A 78 -6.87 -2.27 5.87
C VAL A 78 -7.79 -2.51 7.06
N SER A 79 -8.70 -3.48 6.97
CA SER A 79 -9.57 -3.87 8.08
C SER A 79 -8.77 -4.31 9.30
N HIS A 80 -7.73 -5.15 9.10
CA HIS A 80 -6.84 -5.57 10.17
C HIS A 80 -6.17 -4.37 10.86
N MET A 81 -5.58 -3.46 10.09
CA MET A 81 -4.96 -2.23 10.61
C MET A 81 -5.95 -1.38 11.41
N HIS A 82 -7.15 -1.18 10.89
CA HIS A 82 -8.17 -0.36 11.54
C HIS A 82 -8.69 -1.00 12.84
N SER A 83 -8.61 -2.32 12.96
CA SER A 83 -8.93 -3.08 14.18
C SER A 83 -7.74 -3.24 15.15
N TYR A 84 -6.55 -2.78 14.75
CA TYR A 84 -5.33 -3.02 15.50
C TYR A 84 -5.22 -2.12 16.74
N GLY A 85 -5.43 -2.70 17.91
CA GLY A 85 -5.41 -1.97 19.18
C GLY A 85 -6.66 -1.11 19.42
N PRO A 86 -6.69 -0.32 20.50
CA PRO A 86 -7.88 0.43 20.91
C PRO A 86 -8.26 1.55 19.92
N SER A 87 -7.25 2.20 19.34
CA SER A 87 -7.41 3.28 18.36
C SER A 87 -7.48 2.75 16.93
N GLY A 88 -6.72 1.70 16.58
CA GLY A 88 -6.50 1.34 15.18
C GLY A 88 -5.39 2.19 14.55
N VAL A 89 -4.82 1.68 13.46
CA VAL A 89 -3.77 2.34 12.68
C VAL A 89 -4.34 2.74 11.32
N VAL A 90 -4.15 3.99 10.91
CA VAL A 90 -4.48 4.44 9.55
C VAL A 90 -3.20 4.52 8.74
N HIS A 91 -3.19 3.93 7.55
CA HIS A 91 -2.01 3.93 6.68
C HIS A 91 -1.68 5.33 6.14
N GLY A 92 -2.68 6.03 5.61
CA GLY A 92 -2.55 7.42 5.16
C GLY A 92 -2.11 7.65 3.71
N ASP A 93 -1.66 6.62 2.98
CA ASP A 93 -1.21 6.73 1.57
C ASP A 93 -1.46 5.41 0.82
N LEU A 94 -2.72 4.98 0.76
CA LEU A 94 -3.10 3.78 0.02
C LEU A 94 -3.08 4.07 -1.48
N LYS A 95 -2.11 3.47 -2.20
CA LYS A 95 -1.95 3.59 -3.65
C LYS A 95 -1.33 2.32 -4.23
N PRO A 96 -1.51 2.01 -5.53
CA PRO A 96 -1.04 0.75 -6.11
C PRO A 96 0.47 0.46 -5.91
N SER A 97 1.33 1.47 -5.89
CA SER A 97 2.78 1.27 -5.65
C SER A 97 3.11 0.83 -4.23
N ASN A 98 2.19 1.01 -3.27
CA ASN A 98 2.35 0.59 -1.88
C ASN A 98 1.81 -0.84 -1.64
N TRP A 99 1.51 -1.57 -2.72
CA TRP A 99 1.12 -2.97 -2.68
C TRP A 99 2.14 -3.79 -3.45
N LEU A 100 3.05 -4.44 -2.74
CA LEU A 100 4.05 -5.33 -3.34
C LEU A 100 3.37 -6.63 -3.79
N TRP A 101 3.80 -7.15 -4.92
CA TRP A 101 3.32 -8.44 -5.44
C TRP A 101 4.18 -9.58 -4.90
N ASP A 102 3.56 -10.50 -4.15
CA ASP A 102 4.21 -11.74 -3.74
C ASP A 102 3.86 -12.85 -4.72
N ALA A 103 4.85 -13.29 -5.50
CA ALA A 103 4.68 -14.35 -6.46
C ALA A 103 4.28 -15.69 -5.79
N ASP A 104 4.78 -15.94 -4.58
CA ASP A 104 4.55 -17.19 -3.85
C ASP A 104 3.08 -17.33 -3.42
N SER A 105 2.52 -16.30 -2.78
CA SER A 105 1.10 -16.27 -2.39
C SER A 105 0.18 -15.75 -3.51
N SER A 106 0.74 -15.32 -4.64
CA SER A 106 0.03 -14.66 -5.75
C SER A 106 -0.90 -13.53 -5.28
N SER A 107 -0.50 -12.77 -4.25
CA SER A 107 -1.36 -11.82 -3.55
C SER A 107 -0.63 -10.50 -3.29
N PRO A 108 -1.36 -9.37 -3.21
CA PRO A 108 -0.77 -8.09 -2.85
C PRO A 108 -0.48 -8.03 -1.34
N LEU A 109 0.65 -7.41 -0.99
CA LEU A 109 1.09 -7.14 0.37
C LEU A 109 1.22 -5.64 0.57
N LEU A 110 0.55 -5.09 1.58
CA LEU A 110 0.65 -3.68 1.93
C LEU A 110 2.03 -3.35 2.51
N CYS A 111 2.66 -2.31 2.00
CA CYS A 111 3.94 -1.79 2.46
C CYS A 111 3.89 -0.27 2.65
N ASP A 112 5.01 0.29 3.12
CA ASP A 112 5.23 1.74 3.24
C ASP A 112 4.35 2.48 4.28
N PHE A 113 4.68 2.27 5.55
CA PHE A 113 3.98 2.86 6.69
C PHE A 113 4.50 4.24 7.08
N GLU A 114 5.20 4.97 6.21
CA GLU A 114 5.85 6.24 6.55
C GLU A 114 4.84 7.33 6.98
N THR A 115 3.63 7.29 6.44
CA THR A 115 2.53 8.22 6.76
C THR A 115 1.54 7.66 7.78
N ALA A 116 1.81 6.45 8.30
CA ALA A 116 0.87 5.75 9.18
C ALA A 116 0.80 6.38 10.57
N LYS A 117 -0.41 6.45 11.13
CA LYS A 117 -0.69 7.09 12.43
C LYS A 117 -1.72 6.30 13.22
N ASP A 118 -1.59 6.31 14.54
CA ASP A 118 -2.64 5.82 15.44
C ASP A 118 -3.85 6.75 15.36
N ARG A 119 -5.06 6.19 15.20
CA ARG A 119 -6.31 6.99 15.09
C ARG A 119 -6.66 7.80 16.33
N GLY A 120 -6.07 7.46 17.48
CA GLY A 120 -6.35 8.06 18.79
C GLY A 120 -5.19 8.87 19.37
N GLY A 121 -4.09 9.03 18.64
CA GLY A 121 -2.94 9.77 19.12
C GLY A 121 -3.18 11.27 19.09
N GLU A 122 -3.38 11.88 20.25
CA GLU A 122 -2.85 13.23 20.46
C GLU A 122 -1.38 13.21 20.02
N ILE A 123 -0.97 14.24 19.27
CA ILE A 123 0.38 14.36 18.72
C ILE A 123 1.35 14.41 19.90
N GLY A 124 1.82 13.25 20.38
CA GLY A 124 2.90 13.18 21.34
C GLY A 124 4.13 13.80 20.70
N GLU A 125 4.73 14.79 21.37
CA GLU A 125 5.88 15.57 20.91
C GLU A 125 7.04 14.69 20.40
N SER A 126 7.11 13.41 20.80
CA SER A 126 8.13 12.45 20.37
C SER A 126 7.98 11.90 18.93
N THR A 127 6.81 12.01 18.29
CA THR A 127 6.63 11.58 16.88
C THR A 127 6.85 12.68 15.84
N GLN A 128 7.09 13.93 16.27
CA GLN A 128 7.34 15.06 15.36
C GLN A 128 8.65 14.92 14.57
N HIS A 129 9.59 14.07 15.01
CA HIS A 129 10.90 13.89 14.37
C HIS A 129 11.00 12.69 13.43
N ALA A 130 10.01 11.80 13.38
CA ALA A 130 10.03 10.62 12.51
C ALA A 130 9.36 10.84 11.14
N CYS A 131 8.69 11.97 10.95
CA CYS A 131 7.96 12.31 9.72
C CYS A 131 8.56 13.58 9.09
N THR A 132 9.80 13.49 8.59
CA THR A 132 10.44 14.51 7.78
C THR A 132 10.45 14.07 6.31
N THR A 133 9.27 13.92 5.71
CA THR A 133 9.18 13.89 4.25
C THR A 133 9.33 15.31 3.74
N THR A 134 10.42 15.57 3.02
CA THR A 134 10.75 16.84 2.35
C THR A 134 9.95 17.07 1.07
N ALA A 135 8.93 16.26 0.79
CA ALA A 135 8.08 16.40 -0.38
C ALA A 135 6.88 17.31 -0.04
N PRO A 136 6.64 18.42 -0.78
CA PRO A 136 5.53 19.34 -0.53
C PRO A 136 4.13 18.75 -0.81
N HIS A 137 4.04 17.45 -1.09
CA HIS A 137 2.79 16.75 -1.39
C HIS A 137 2.71 15.50 -0.51
N LEU A 138 2.17 15.68 0.70
CA LEU A 138 1.97 14.63 1.71
C LEU A 138 1.01 13.51 1.24
N HIS A 139 0.39 13.66 0.07
CA HIS A 139 -0.59 12.76 -0.49
C HIS A 139 -0.42 12.61 -1.99
N THR A 140 -0.76 11.43 -2.52
CA THR A 140 -0.80 11.17 -3.96
C THR A 140 -2.16 11.62 -4.51
N PRO A 141 -2.28 12.74 -5.26
CA PRO A 141 -3.58 13.41 -5.50
C PRO A 141 -4.68 12.53 -6.09
N LYS A 142 -4.32 11.56 -6.94
CA LYS A 142 -5.29 10.63 -7.56
C LYS A 142 -5.96 9.65 -6.58
N TYR A 143 -5.41 9.52 -5.37
CA TYR A 143 -5.87 8.58 -4.35
C TYR A 143 -6.24 9.29 -3.04
N THR A 144 -6.20 10.63 -3.03
CA THR A 144 -6.58 11.44 -1.88
C THR A 144 -8.09 11.59 -1.83
N ALA A 145 -8.68 11.45 -0.65
CA ALA A 145 -10.09 11.72 -0.45
C ALA A 145 -10.36 13.24 -0.54
N PRO A 146 -11.51 13.68 -1.10
CA PRO A 146 -11.75 15.10 -1.41
C PRO A 146 -11.66 16.03 -0.18
N GLU A 147 -12.08 15.57 1.00
CA GLU A 147 -11.97 16.33 2.25
C GLU A 147 -10.51 16.59 2.68
N LEU A 148 -9.58 15.72 2.27
CA LEU A 148 -8.14 15.90 2.48
C LEU A 148 -7.49 16.78 1.40
N GLU A 149 -8.11 16.89 0.23
CA GLU A 149 -7.72 17.89 -0.78
C GLU A 149 -8.10 19.30 -0.33
N GLU A 150 -9.25 19.44 0.35
CA GLU A 150 -9.73 20.70 0.93
C GLU A 150 -8.95 21.11 2.19
N ASP A 151 -8.73 20.16 3.12
CA ASP A 151 -7.90 20.37 4.31
C ASP A 151 -6.95 19.18 4.53
N PRO A 152 -5.64 19.32 4.21
CA PRO A 152 -4.64 18.27 4.43
C PRO A 152 -4.48 17.84 5.90
N ARG A 153 -5.02 18.62 6.85
CA ARG A 153 -5.02 18.31 8.28
C ARG A 153 -6.38 17.84 8.77
N HIS A 154 -7.33 17.57 7.88
CA HIS A 154 -8.65 17.06 8.25
C HIS A 154 -8.47 15.79 9.11
N PRO A 155 -9.07 15.76 10.32
CA PRO A 155 -8.89 14.63 11.22
C PRO A 155 -9.51 13.36 10.62
N LYS A 156 -8.72 12.28 10.57
CA LYS A 156 -9.15 10.98 10.08
C LYS A 156 -9.93 10.28 11.20
N THR A 157 -11.26 10.27 11.10
CA THR A 157 -12.17 9.68 12.10
C THR A 157 -12.69 8.33 11.62
N ARG A 158 -13.39 7.57 12.50
CA ARG A 158 -14.11 6.35 12.10
C ARG A 158 -15.18 6.58 11.03
N GLN A 159 -15.65 7.82 10.84
CA GLN A 159 -16.71 8.18 9.90
C GLN A 159 -16.18 8.70 8.55
N SER A 160 -14.89 9.04 8.47
CA SER A 160 -14.26 9.52 7.23
C SER A 160 -13.41 8.48 6.50
N ASP A 161 -13.31 7.25 7.04
CA ASP A 161 -12.84 6.04 6.32
C ASP A 161 -14.03 5.20 5.87
#